data_AF-A0A2W4TV11-F1
#
_entry.id   AF-A0A2W4TV11-F1
#
_cell.length_a   1.000
_cell.length_b   1.000
_cell.length_c   1.000
_cell.angle_alpha   90.00
_cell.angle_beta   90.00
_cell.angle_gamma   90.00
#
_symmetry.space_group_name_H-M   'P 1'
#
loop_
_entity.id
_entity.type
_entity.pdbx_description
1 polymer ?
#
loop_
_entity_poly.entity_id
_entity_poly.type
_entity_poly.pdbx_seq_one_letter_code
_entity_poly.pdbx_strand_id
1 'polypeptide(L)'
;MAGIRNSTVLLGMPAPAFVAEVVSPGGPSSDNYRRDYEWKRQQYQELEIPEYWIIDRHRQQVTILILRDGVYAEQLYKDKETIRSEAFPEINLAATQVLLTQDV
;
A
#
# COMPACT_ATOMS: atom_id res chain seq x y z
N MET A 1 -10.76 -7.83 -29.59
CA MET A 1 -9.64 -6.89 -29.38
C MET A 1 -9.00 -7.22 -28.04
N ALA A 2 -7.84 -7.88 -28.04
CA ALA A 2 -7.15 -8.24 -26.80
C ALA A 2 -6.67 -6.96 -26.11
N GLY A 3 -7.26 -6.63 -24.96
CA GLY A 3 -6.86 -5.48 -24.15
C GLY A 3 -5.38 -5.58 -23.80
N ILE A 4 -4.68 -4.45 -23.94
CA ILE A 4 -3.26 -4.34 -23.65
C ILE A 4 -3.06 -4.68 -22.17
N ARG A 5 -2.48 -5.87 -21.88
CA ARG A 5 -1.98 -6.22 -20.55
C ARG A 5 -0.64 -5.53 -20.35
N ASN A 6 -0.67 -4.26 -19.94
CA ASN A 6 0.53 -3.55 -19.54
C ASN A 6 0.80 -3.79 -18.05
N SER A 7 1.69 -4.73 -17.74
CA SER A 7 2.13 -5.02 -16.36
C SER A 7 3.22 -4.04 -15.86
N THR A 8 3.56 -3.02 -16.64
CA THR A 8 4.68 -2.13 -16.39
C THR A 8 4.24 -0.67 -16.48
N VAL A 9 4.48 0.09 -15.40
CA VAL A 9 4.34 1.55 -15.41
C VAL A 9 5.59 2.13 -16.07
N LEU A 10 5.40 2.89 -17.15
CA LEU A 10 6.51 3.50 -17.90
C LEU A 10 6.78 4.93 -17.41
N LEU A 11 8.03 5.37 -17.58
CA LEU A 11 8.41 6.75 -17.32
C LEU A 11 7.58 7.71 -18.20
N GLY A 12 6.94 8.69 -17.57
CA GLY A 12 6.07 9.67 -18.25
C GLY A 12 4.58 9.31 -18.26
N MET A 13 4.19 8.14 -17.74
CA MET A 13 2.78 7.88 -17.42
C MET A 13 2.34 8.68 -16.18
N PRO A 14 1.05 9.06 -16.08
CA PRO A 14 0.54 9.61 -14.83
C PRO A 14 0.74 8.60 -13.70
N ALA A 15 0.96 9.12 -12.49
CA ALA A 15 1.08 8.29 -11.30
C ALA A 15 -0.16 7.39 -11.16
N PRO A 16 0.01 6.14 -10.70
CA PRO A 16 -1.12 5.31 -10.33
C PRO A 16 -2.00 6.01 -9.29
N ALA A 17 -3.32 5.91 -9.45
CA ALA A 17 -4.26 6.48 -8.49
C ALA A 17 -4.20 5.78 -7.11
N PHE A 18 -3.69 4.55 -7.07
CA PHE A 18 -3.61 3.71 -5.89
C PHE A 18 -2.48 2.70 -6.03
N VAL A 19 -1.76 2.43 -4.95
CA VAL A 19 -0.78 1.34 -4.84
C VAL A 19 -0.99 0.58 -3.53
N ALA A 20 -0.86 -0.75 -3.57
CA ALA A 20 -0.77 -1.58 -2.37
C ALA A 20 0.46 -2.49 -2.46
N GLU A 21 1.26 -2.48 -1.41
CA GLU A 21 2.47 -3.28 -1.30
C GLU A 21 2.34 -4.26 -0.13
N VAL A 22 2.65 -5.53 -0.39
CA VAL A 22 2.73 -6.56 0.65
C VAL A 22 4.17 -6.64 1.13
N VAL A 23 4.38 -6.39 2.42
CA VAL A 23 5.72 -6.35 3.02
C VAL A 23 6.38 -7.71 2.91
N SER A 24 7.62 -7.71 2.41
CA SER A 24 8.45 -8.91 2.37
C SER A 24 8.94 -9.29 3.77
N PRO A 25 9.12 -10.59 4.08
CA PRO A 25 9.65 -11.01 5.37
C PRO A 25 11.00 -10.37 5.69
N GLY A 26 11.18 -9.91 6.93
CA GLY A 26 12.44 -9.34 7.41
C GLY A 26 12.29 -8.55 8.71
N GLY A 27 13.32 -8.56 9.55
CA GLY A 27 13.36 -7.74 10.76
C GLY A 27 13.68 -6.27 10.49
N PRO A 28 13.59 -5.37 11.48
CA PRO A 28 13.86 -3.94 11.33
C PRO A 28 15.24 -3.60 10.77
N SER A 29 16.23 -4.48 10.94
CA SER A 29 17.59 -4.33 10.41
C SER A 29 17.78 -4.89 9.00
N SER A 30 16.75 -5.46 8.38
CA SER A 30 16.83 -6.05 7.05
C SER A 30 16.64 -5.01 5.94
N ASP A 31 17.28 -5.23 4.80
CA ASP A 31 17.06 -4.41 3.60
C ASP A 31 15.62 -4.46 3.10
N ASN A 32 14.91 -5.58 3.31
CA ASN A 32 13.49 -5.71 2.99
C ASN A 32 12.65 -4.72 3.79
N TYR A 33 12.91 -4.61 5.10
CA TYR A 33 12.21 -3.66 5.95
C TYR A 33 12.43 -2.22 5.50
N ARG A 34 13.71 -1.84 5.31
CA ARG A 34 14.07 -0.49 4.85
C ARG A 34 13.44 -0.15 3.50
N ARG A 35 13.44 -1.10 2.56
CA ARG A 35 12.81 -0.91 1.25
C ARG A 35 11.31 -0.65 1.37
N ASP A 36 10.59 -1.51 2.11
CA ASP A 36 9.12 -1.49 2.14
C ASP A 36 8.55 -0.37 3.02
N TYR A 37 9.26 0.02 4.10
CA TYR A 37 8.81 1.05 5.03
C TYR A 37 9.38 2.45 4.77
N GLU A 38 10.59 2.57 4.22
CA GLU A 38 11.25 3.87 4.04
C GLU A 38 11.32 4.26 2.57
N TRP A 39 11.99 3.45 1.75
CA TRP A 39 12.31 3.83 0.37
C TRP A 39 11.10 3.94 -0.54
N LYS A 40 10.23 2.93 -0.55
CA LYS A 40 9.00 2.95 -1.36
C LYS A 40 8.08 4.10 -0.97
N ARG A 41 7.96 4.39 0.34
CA ARG A 41 7.13 5.49 0.84
C ARG A 41 7.62 6.84 0.32
N GLN A 42 8.93 7.10 0.38
CA GLN A 42 9.51 8.33 -0.17
C GLN A 42 9.30 8.42 -1.68
N GLN A 43 9.61 7.34 -2.41
CA GLN A 43 9.43 7.28 -3.85
C GLN A 43 7.98 7.54 -4.28
N TYR A 44 6.99 6.94 -3.61
CA TYR A 44 5.58 7.10 -3.97
C TYR A 44 5.03 8.47 -3.59
N GLN A 45 5.57 9.09 -2.54
CA GLN A 45 5.25 10.47 -2.18
C GLN A 45 5.76 11.45 -3.25
N GLU A 46 7.00 11.26 -3.70
CA GLU A 46 7.60 12.06 -4.77
C GLU A 46 6.89 11.86 -6.12
N LEU A 47 6.31 10.68 -6.34
CA LEU A 47 5.47 10.39 -7.51
C LEU A 47 4.01 10.83 -7.33
N GLU A 48 3.66 11.50 -6.23
CA GLU A 48 2.32 12.03 -5.95
C GLU A 48 1.20 10.98 -6.03
N ILE A 49 1.47 9.73 -5.62
CA ILE A 49 0.44 8.68 -5.56
C ILE A 49 -0.56 9.04 -4.44
N PRO A 50 -1.86 9.24 -4.74
CA PRO A 50 -2.81 9.77 -3.76
C PRO A 50 -3.04 8.88 -2.54
N GLU A 51 -3.08 7.56 -2.74
CA GLU A 51 -3.31 6.58 -1.66
C GLU A 51 -2.37 5.38 -1.83
N TYR A 52 -1.64 5.06 -0.77
CA TYR A 52 -0.66 3.98 -0.73
C TYR A 52 -0.87 3.09 0.49
N TRP A 53 -1.01 1.79 0.28
CA TRP A 53 -1.18 0.80 1.35
C TRP A 53 0.08 -0.03 1.56
N ILE A 54 0.49 -0.14 2.83
CA ILE A 54 1.52 -1.08 3.29
C ILE A 54 0.82 -2.19 4.06
N ILE A 55 0.81 -3.39 3.51
CA ILE A 55 0.16 -4.58 4.10
C ILE A 55 1.24 -5.44 4.75
N ASP A 56 1.35 -5.39 6.07
CA ASP A 56 2.34 -6.16 6.83
C ASP A 56 1.68 -7.27 7.66
N ARG A 57 1.66 -8.48 7.09
CA ARG A 57 1.23 -9.70 7.79
C ARG A 57 2.18 -10.14 8.90
N HIS A 58 3.45 -9.76 8.87
CA HIS A 58 4.41 -10.11 9.92
C HIS A 58 4.17 -9.28 11.17
N ARG A 59 3.65 -8.06 11.00
CA ARG A 59 3.26 -7.15 12.10
C ARG A 59 1.75 -7.09 12.36
N GLN A 60 0.96 -7.85 11.61
CA GLN A 60 -0.50 -7.90 11.69
C GLN A 60 -1.14 -6.51 11.61
N GLN A 61 -0.71 -5.71 10.63
CA GLN A 61 -1.22 -4.36 10.41
C GLN A 61 -1.34 -4.01 8.94
N VAL A 62 -2.30 -3.14 8.63
CA VAL A 62 -2.39 -2.42 7.37
C VAL A 62 -2.17 -0.95 7.67
N THR A 63 -1.20 -0.34 7.00
CA THR A 63 -0.94 1.09 7.10
C THR A 63 -1.40 1.76 5.80
N ILE A 64 -2.31 2.71 5.91
CA ILE A 64 -2.82 3.50 4.80
C ILE A 64 -2.16 4.88 4.86
N LEU A 65 -1.60 5.28 3.74
CA LEU A 65 -0.91 6.55 3.54
C LEU A 65 -1.72 7.36 2.54
N ILE A 66 -2.23 8.50 2.99
CA ILE A 66 -3.05 9.41 2.19
C ILE A 66 -2.24 10.67 1.92
N LEU A 67 -2.04 11.00 0.64
CA LEU A 67 -1.26 12.18 0.26
C LEU A 67 -2.07 13.44 0.54
N ARG A 68 -1.47 14.37 1.28
CA ARG A 68 -2.02 15.69 1.61
C ARG A 68 -0.92 16.72 1.51
N ASP A 69 -1.14 17.74 0.70
CA ASP A 69 -0.18 18.84 0.51
C ASP A 69 1.26 18.37 0.26
N GLY A 70 1.40 17.29 -0.54
CA GLY A 70 2.69 16.69 -0.89
C GLY A 70 3.31 15.77 0.17
N VAL A 71 2.63 15.49 1.29
CA VAL A 71 3.12 14.62 2.37
C VAL A 71 2.10 13.55 2.72
N TYR A 72 2.57 12.32 2.97
CA TYR A 72 1.69 11.25 3.41
C TYR A 72 1.28 11.39 4.88
N ALA A 73 -0.03 11.53 5.10
CA ALA A 73 -0.68 11.29 6.38
C ALA A 73 -0.89 9.79 6.58
N GLU A 74 -0.53 9.27 7.76
CA GLU A 74 -0.57 7.84 8.06
C GLU A 74 -1.76 7.47 8.94
N GLN A 75 -2.46 6.40 8.58
CA GLN A 75 -3.47 5.75 9.41
C GLN A 75 -3.18 4.25 9.49
N LEU A 76 -3.08 3.75 10.73
CA LEU A 76 -2.81 2.35 11.01
C LEU A 76 -4.11 1.63 11.36
N TYR A 77 -4.28 0.41 10.84
CA TYR A 77 -5.40 -0.48 11.11
C TYR A 77 -4.90 -1.87 11.55
N LYS A 78 -5.49 -2.42 12.61
CA LYS A 78 -5.23 -3.76 13.15
C LYS A 78 -6.52 -4.53 13.40
N ASP A 79 -6.40 -5.83 13.62
CA ASP A 79 -7.47 -6.69 14.10
C ASP A 79 -8.78 -6.56 13.27
N LYS A 80 -9.88 -6.18 13.93
CA LYS A 80 -11.21 -6.03 13.33
C LYS A 80 -11.53 -4.59 12.94
N GLU A 81 -10.56 -3.68 12.97
CA GLU A 81 -10.77 -2.30 12.55
C GLU A 81 -11.13 -2.25 11.06
N THR A 82 -12.25 -1.60 10.75
CA THR A 82 -12.70 -1.39 9.36
C THR A 82 -11.81 -0.36 8.68
N ILE A 83 -11.19 -0.77 7.58
CA ILE A 83 -10.35 0.09 6.75
C ILE A 83 -11.20 1.20 6.13
N ARG A 84 -10.67 2.43 6.16
CA ARG A 84 -11.22 3.57 5.42
C ARG A 84 -10.27 3.91 4.28
N SER A 85 -10.82 3.99 3.07
CA SER A 85 -10.11 4.29 1.84
C SER A 85 -10.76 5.47 1.14
N GLU A 86 -9.96 6.33 0.54
CA GLU A 86 -10.45 7.43 -0.30
C GLU A 86 -10.59 6.98 -1.75
N ALA A 87 -9.69 6.10 -2.20
CA ALA A 87 -9.77 5.43 -3.49
C ALA A 87 -10.97 4.47 -3.57
N PHE A 88 -11.37 3.87 -2.44
CA PHE A 88 -12.48 2.92 -2.36
C PHE A 88 -13.45 3.24 -1.20
N PRO A 89 -14.28 4.31 -1.30
CA PRO A 89 -15.14 4.75 -0.19
C PRO A 89 -16.18 3.72 0.29
N GLU A 90 -16.56 2.79 -0.58
CA GLU A 90 -17.55 1.74 -0.28
C GLU A 90 -16.92 0.45 0.28
N ILE A 91 -15.58 0.40 0.42
CA ILE A 91 -14.91 -0.79 0.94
C ILE A 91 -15.32 -1.03 2.39
N ASN A 92 -15.70 -2.27 2.70
CA ASN A 92 -16.05 -2.70 4.05
C ASN A 92 -15.26 -3.96 4.40
N LEU A 93 -13.96 -3.78 4.63
CA LEU A 93 -13.04 -4.83 5.04
C LEU A 93 -12.40 -4.49 6.37
N ALA A 94 -12.34 -5.47 7.28
CA ALA A 94 -11.49 -5.40 8.45
C ALA A 94 -10.01 -5.63 8.06
N ALA A 95 -9.08 -5.04 8.83
CA ALA A 95 -7.64 -5.25 8.63
C ALA A 95 -7.26 -6.74 8.56
N THR A 96 -7.80 -7.55 9.47
CA THR A 96 -7.59 -9.01 9.46
C THR A 96 -7.99 -9.66 8.15
N GLN A 97 -9.08 -9.24 7.51
CA GLN A 97 -9.52 -9.80 6.22
C GLN A 97 -8.54 -9.50 5.08
N VAL A 98 -7.88 -8.33 5.11
CA VAL A 98 -6.82 -7.96 4.15
C VAL A 98 -5.53 -8.75 4.39
N LEU A 99 -5.26 -9.13 5.64
CA LEU A 99 -4.05 -9.85 6.04
C LEU A 99 -4.14 -11.37 5.84
N LEU A 100 -5.32 -11.91 5.49
CA LEU A 100 -5.51 -13.34 5.22
C LEU A 100 -4.77 -13.73 3.94
N THR A 101 -3.89 -14.73 4.04
CA THR A 101 -3.48 -15.52 2.87
C THR A 101 -4.56 -16.55 2.57
N GLN A 102 -5.12 -16.51 1.37
CA GLN A 102 -5.78 -17.70 0.80
C GLN A 102 -4.64 -18.64 0.39
N ASP A 103 -4.59 -19.83 0.97
CA ASP A 103 -3.74 -20.91 0.46
C ASP A 103 -4.27 -21.26 -0.95
N VAL A 104 -3.52 -20.88 -1.98
CA VAL A 104 -3.78 -21.23 -3.39
C VAL A 104 -2.93 -22.42 -3.82
#